data_AF-A0ABD4Q527-F1
#
_entry.id   AF-A0ABD4Q527-F1
#
_cell.length_a   1.000
_cell.length_b   1.000
_cell.length_c   1.000
_cell.angle_alpha   90.00
_cell.angle_beta   90.00
_cell.angle_gamma   90.00
#
_symmetry.space_group_name_H-M   'P 1'
#
loop_
_entity.id
_entity.type
_entity.pdbx_description
1 polymer ?
#
loop_
_entity_poly.entity_id
_entity_poly.type
_entity_poly.pdbx_seq_one_letter_code
_entity_poly.pdbx_strand_id
1 'polypeptide(L)'
;AWGKNSSDGQALPQMPPLDTRLGLTYSEDNWSAGALWRVVAAQNRIDQNKGNVVGKDYDKSGGFGVFSLNGAYRINKNFKVSTGVDN
;
A
#
# COMPACT_ATOMS: atom_id res chain seq x y z
N ALA A 1 -11.45 -3.86 -9.19
CA ALA A 1 -12.74 -3.77 -9.94
C ALA A 1 -12.90 -2.35 -10.47
N TRP A 2 -13.48 -2.16 -11.67
CA TRP A 2 -13.62 -0.85 -12.32
C TRP A 2 -14.45 0.19 -11.52
N GLY A 3 -15.27 -0.27 -10.56
CA GLY A 3 -15.98 0.60 -9.62
C GLY A 3 -16.91 1.58 -10.34
N LYS A 4 -17.96 1.05 -10.98
CA LYS A 4 -18.98 1.84 -11.67
C LYS A 4 -20.35 1.46 -11.12
N ASN A 5 -21.11 2.46 -10.69
CA ASN A 5 -22.49 2.30 -10.28
C ASN A 5 -23.35 2.03 -11.53
N SER A 6 -24.16 0.97 -11.50
CA SER A 6 -24.97 0.54 -12.64
C SER A 6 -26.24 1.38 -12.82
N SER A 7 -26.73 2.04 -11.76
CA SER A 7 -27.98 2.82 -11.80
C SER A 7 -27.79 4.23 -12.38
N ASP A 8 -26.69 4.90 -12.05
CA ASP A 8 -26.40 6.28 -12.49
C ASP A 8 -25.16 6.39 -13.38
N GLY A 9 -24.44 5.28 -13.61
CA GLY A 9 -23.26 5.22 -14.45
C GLY A 9 -22.02 5.89 -13.88
N GLN A 10 -22.10 6.46 -12.67
CA GLN A 10 -21.00 7.18 -12.03
C GLN A 10 -19.94 6.23 -11.46
N ALA A 11 -18.80 6.78 -11.02
CA ALA A 11 -17.85 6.01 -10.23
C ALA A 11 -18.52 5.54 -8.93
N LEU A 12 -18.19 4.33 -8.46
CA LEU A 12 -18.59 3.92 -7.11
C LEU A 12 -17.72 4.70 -6.11
N PRO A 13 -18.29 5.38 -5.10
CA PRO A 13 -17.51 6.15 -4.14
C PRO A 13 -16.62 5.26 -3.26
N GLN A 14 -15.58 5.85 -2.65
CA GLN A 14 -14.68 5.19 -1.70
C GLN A 14 -13.93 3.97 -2.28
N MET A 15 -13.77 3.91 -3.61
CA MET A 15 -12.97 2.87 -4.26
C MET A 15 -11.47 3.15 -4.08
N PRO A 16 -10.67 2.19 -3.60
CA PRO A 16 -9.23 2.39 -3.48
C PRO A 16 -8.58 2.54 -4.86
N PRO A 17 -7.53 3.39 -5.00
CA PRO A 17 -6.71 3.42 -6.21
C PRO A 17 -5.97 2.10 -6.43
N LEU A 18 -5.36 1.97 -7.61
CA LEU A 18 -4.43 0.86 -7.88
C LEU A 18 -3.22 0.95 -6.93
N ASP A 19 -2.97 -0.13 -6.17
CA ASP A 19 -1.86 -0.27 -5.21
C ASP A 19 -0.98 -1.44 -5.67
N THR A 20 0.29 -1.16 -5.99
CA THR A 20 1.29 -2.15 -6.43
C THR A 20 2.42 -2.23 -5.41
N ARG A 21 2.88 -3.46 -5.13
CA ARG A 21 3.97 -3.72 -4.18
C ARG A 21 5.05 -4.56 -4.85
N LEU A 22 6.27 -4.05 -4.82
CA LEU A 22 7.47 -4.70 -5.35
C LEU A 22 8.40 -5.01 -4.19
N GLY A 23 8.59 -6.30 -3.90
CA GLY A 23 9.44 -6.75 -2.79
C GLY A 23 10.70 -7.43 -3.30
N LEU A 24 11.82 -7.16 -2.64
CA LEU A 24 13.08 -7.88 -2.81
C LEU A 24 13.55 -8.35 -1.44
N THR A 25 13.85 -9.62 -1.31
CA THR A 25 14.40 -10.19 -0.08
C THR A 25 15.65 -10.98 -0.41
N TYR A 26 16.69 -10.75 0.38
CA TYR A 26 17.92 -11.53 0.38
C TYR A 26 18.11 -12.19 1.74
N SER A 27 18.55 -13.44 1.75
CA SER A 27 18.82 -14.19 2.97
C SER A 27 20.05 -15.06 2.75
N GLU A 28 20.99 -15.00 3.69
CA GLU A 28 22.22 -15.79 3.68
C GLU A 28 22.63 -16.12 5.11
N ASP A 29 22.86 -17.40 5.39
CA ASP A 29 23.24 -17.91 6.71
C ASP A 29 22.39 -17.34 7.86
N ASN A 30 22.99 -16.44 8.64
CA ASN A 30 22.44 -15.87 9.85
C ASN A 30 21.78 -14.51 9.61
N TRP A 31 21.75 -14.00 8.39
CA TRP A 31 21.21 -12.66 8.13
C TRP A 31 20.25 -12.61 6.95
N SER A 32 19.38 -11.61 6.98
CA SER A 32 18.47 -11.30 5.89
C SER A 32 18.29 -9.80 5.75
N ALA A 33 18.08 -9.33 4.53
CA ALA A 33 17.67 -7.97 4.23
C ALA A 33 16.46 -7.98 3.30
N GLY A 34 15.57 -7.02 3.50
CA GLY A 34 14.37 -6.82 2.69
C GLY A 34 14.25 -5.37 2.23
N ALA A 35 13.76 -5.19 1.01
CA ALA A 35 13.35 -3.92 0.45
C ALA A 35 11.92 -4.04 -0.09
N LEU A 36 11.11 -3.01 0.12
CA LEU A 36 9.75 -2.93 -0.37
C LEU A 36 9.52 -1.56 -0.98
N TRP A 37 9.07 -1.54 -2.23
CA TRP A 37 8.55 -0.33 -2.86
C TRP A 37 7.05 -0.49 -3.09
N ARG A 38 6.26 0.37 -2.46
CA ARG A 38 4.81 0.43 -2.65
C ARG A 38 4.48 1.67 -3.47
N VAL A 39 3.82 1.47 -4.60
CA VAL A 39 3.44 2.52 -5.54
C VAL A 39 1.93 2.53 -5.65
N VAL A 40 1.33 3.67 -5.36
CA VAL A 40 -0.12 3.88 -5.39
C VAL A 40 -0.45 4.93 -6.45
N ALA A 41 -1.31 4.58 -7.39
CA ALA A 41 -1.76 5.49 -8.43
C ALA A 41 -2.65 6.61 -7.86
N ALA A 42 -2.77 7.71 -8.58
CA ALA A 42 -3.76 8.75 -8.26
C ALA A 42 -5.19 8.19 -8.38
N GLN A 43 -6.09 8.54 -7.44
CA GLN A 43 -7.51 8.23 -7.54
C GLN A 43 -8.25 9.37 -8.22
N ASN A 44 -8.64 9.16 -9.48
CA ASN A 44 -9.39 10.14 -10.26
C ASN A 44 -10.88 9.78 -10.42
N ARG A 45 -11.30 8.58 -10.02
CA ARG A 45 -12.67 8.07 -10.11
C ARG A 45 -13.34 8.16 -8.74
N ILE A 46 -13.93 9.31 -8.46
CA ILE A 46 -14.67 9.60 -7.24
C ILE A 46 -16.13 9.92 -7.56
N ASP A 47 -17.00 9.81 -6.56
CA ASP A 47 -18.37 10.36 -6.61
C ASP A 47 -18.55 11.36 -5.48
N GLN A 48 -18.35 12.63 -5.81
CA GLN A 48 -18.19 13.70 -4.84
C GLN A 48 -19.44 13.83 -3.95
N ASN A 49 -19.20 13.96 -2.64
CA ASN A 49 -20.20 13.95 -1.59
C ASN A 49 -20.96 12.63 -1.38
N LYS A 50 -20.58 11.53 -2.06
CA LYS A 50 -21.15 10.20 -1.82
C LYS A 50 -20.14 9.28 -1.13
N GLY A 51 -20.66 8.27 -0.45
CA GLY A 51 -19.86 7.30 0.28
C GLY A 51 -20.72 6.41 1.16
N ASN A 52 -20.22 6.11 2.36
CA ASN A 52 -20.88 5.28 3.35
C ASN A 52 -21.10 6.08 4.64
N VAL A 53 -21.58 5.41 5.70
CA VAL A 53 -21.86 6.06 7.01
C VAL A 53 -20.61 6.64 7.68
N VAL A 54 -19.41 6.19 7.32
CA VAL A 54 -18.14 6.62 7.92
C VAL A 54 -17.59 7.86 7.21
N GLY A 55 -17.72 7.92 5.88
CA GLY A 55 -17.11 8.98 5.10
C GLY A 55 -17.63 9.05 3.66
N LYS A 56 -17.27 10.14 2.99
CA LYS A 56 -17.64 10.43 1.61
C LYS A 56 -16.44 10.94 0.82
N ASP A 57 -16.52 10.81 -0.49
CA ASP A 57 -15.50 11.36 -1.38
C ASP A 57 -15.62 12.89 -1.40
N TYR A 58 -14.49 13.58 -1.30
CA TYR A 58 -14.43 15.04 -1.37
C TYR A 58 -13.60 15.51 -2.55
N ASP A 59 -12.40 14.98 -2.69
CA ASP A 59 -11.46 15.31 -3.75
C ASP A 59 -10.72 14.08 -4.25
N LYS A 60 -10.13 14.23 -5.43
CA LYS A 60 -9.21 13.25 -6.01
C LYS A 60 -7.94 13.16 -5.16
N SER A 61 -7.35 11.98 -5.05
CA SER A 61 -6.07 11.81 -4.35
C SER A 61 -4.90 11.76 -5.32
N GLY A 62 -3.80 12.41 -4.95
CA GLY A 62 -2.52 12.23 -5.64
C GLY A 62 -1.99 10.80 -5.50
N GLY A 63 -1.23 10.35 -6.49
CA GLY A 63 -0.45 9.12 -6.38
C GLY A 63 0.76 9.33 -5.47
N PHE A 64 1.29 8.25 -4.91
CA PHE A 64 2.47 8.28 -4.07
C PHE A 64 3.30 7.00 -4.21
N GLY A 65 4.58 7.12 -3.89
CA GLY A 65 5.48 5.99 -3.72
C GLY A 65 6.09 6.05 -2.34
N VAL A 66 6.10 4.93 -1.63
CA VAL A 66 6.76 4.78 -0.33
C VAL A 66 7.75 3.63 -0.38
N PHE A 67 8.90 3.81 0.26
CA PHE A 67 9.99 2.84 0.27
C PHE A 67 10.31 2.40 1.70
N SER A 68 10.47 1.09 1.89
CA SER A 68 10.82 0.49 3.17
C SER A 68 12.02 -0.42 3.03
N LEU A 69 12.86 -0.42 4.05
CA LEU A 69 14.01 -1.31 4.19
C LEU A 69 13.95 -2.02 5.54
N ASN A 70 14.31 -3.29 5.58
CA ASN A 70 14.46 -4.03 6.82
C ASN A 70 15.67 -4.97 6.77
N GLY A 71 16.16 -5.32 7.96
CA GLY A 71 17.24 -6.27 8.15
C GLY A 71 17.04 -7.10 9.41
N ALA A 72 17.51 -8.33 9.39
CA ALA A 72 17.50 -9.20 10.56
C ALA A 72 18.79 -10.00 10.65
N TYR A 73 19.22 -10.28 11.88
CA TYR A 73 20.39 -11.09 12.19
C TYR A 73 20.08 -12.09 13.30
N ARG A 74 20.33 -13.36 13.04
CA ARG A 74 20.20 -14.48 13.98
C ARG A 74 21.52 -14.61 14.74
N ILE A 75 21.49 -14.26 16.01
CA ILE A 75 22.66 -14.34 16.89
C ILE A 75 22.93 -15.80 17.26
N ASN A 76 21.87 -16.58 17.55
CA ASN A 76 21.95 -18.02 17.80
C ASN A 76 20.59 -18.68 17.57
N LYS A 77 20.43 -19.95 17.96
CA LYS A 77 19.17 -20.70 17.81
C LYS A 77 17.98 -20.08 18.56
N ASN A 78 18.25 -19.28 19.60
CA ASN A 78 17.26 -18.73 20.52
C ASN A 78 17.05 -17.22 20.35
N PHE A 79 17.98 -16.50 19.70
CA PHE A 79 17.95 -15.04 19.58
C PHE A 79 18.13 -14.55 18.14
N LYS A 80 17.23 -13.66 17.72
CA LYS A 80 17.28 -12.92 16.46
C LYS A 80 16.89 -11.47 16.72
N VAL A 81 17.64 -10.54 16.14
CA VAL A 81 17.35 -9.10 16.19
C VAL A 81 16.98 -8.62 14.80
N SER A 82 16.05 -7.69 14.70
CA SER A 82 15.66 -7.07 13.44
C SER A 82 15.42 -5.57 13.60
N THR A 83 15.66 -4.82 12.54
CA THR A 83 15.40 -3.38 12.46
C THR A 83 14.85 -3.04 11.08
N GLY A 84 14.16 -1.90 10.97
CA GLY A 84 13.61 -1.42 9.70
C GLY A 84 13.32 0.07 9.73
N VAL A 85 13.22 0.64 8.53
CA VAL A 85 12.81 2.01 8.28
C VAL A 85 11.72 1.97 7.20
N ASP A 86 10.62 2.67 7.44
CA ASP A 86 9.48 2.77 6.56
C ASP A 86 9.22 4.24 6.24
N ASN A 87 9.08 4.59 4.94
CA ASN A 87 8.37 5.74 4.36
C ASN A 87 8.97 6.07 2.99
#